data_AF-A0A380DZ60-F1
#
_entry.id   AF-A0A380DZ60-F1
#
_cell.length_a   1.000
_cell.length_b   1.000
_cell.length_c   1.000
_cell.angle_alpha   90.00
_cell.angle_beta   90.00
_cell.angle_gamma   90.00
#
_symmetry.space_group_name_H-M   'P 1'
#
loop_
_entity.id
_entity.type
_entity.pdbx_description
1 polymer ?
#
loop_
_entity_poly.entity_id
_entity_poly.type
_entity_poly.pdbx_seq_one_letter_code
_entity_poly.pdbx_strand_id
1 'polypeptide(L)'
;MKKVNRNILNAVLVGAGFVSSLLMINKNKVITKKQTIPAFFKGNAPYIFAHRGGMALRPEQTQLAFDYAKQLGVDGFETDVRLTKDQQLIVFHDATVDRTTNGSGKVSAHTLAELKKLDAAYHFKDINGLTPYRGHAHTAILTFDELLKQYPDMYINVDLKDAPESYEGSIAPQIMFDTIAENQAFDRVLVTSFYKEQIVRFNKNCTRICCNWC
;
A
#
# COMPACT_ATOMS: atom_id res chain seq x y z
N MET A 1 -18.66 -25.09 -70.59
CA MET A 1 -18.22 -24.35 -69.38
C MET A 1 -18.96 -23.02 -69.31
N LYS A 2 -19.80 -22.79 -68.28
CA LYS A 2 -20.57 -21.54 -68.14
C LYS A 2 -19.64 -20.41 -67.69
N LYS A 3 -19.53 -19.34 -68.48
CA LYS A 3 -18.77 -18.12 -68.15
C LYS A 3 -19.44 -17.44 -66.95
N VAL A 4 -18.83 -17.52 -65.78
CA VAL A 4 -19.29 -16.76 -64.61
C VAL A 4 -19.09 -15.27 -64.90
N ASN A 5 -20.15 -14.49 -64.74
CA ASN A 5 -20.13 -13.06 -65.00
C ASN A 5 -19.21 -12.38 -63.96
N ARG A 6 -18.12 -11.78 -64.43
CA ARG A 6 -17.08 -11.14 -63.61
C ARG A 6 -17.67 -10.07 -62.68
N ASN A 7 -18.78 -9.44 -63.08
CA ASN A 7 -19.48 -8.44 -62.26
C ASN A 7 -20.17 -9.06 -61.04
N ILE A 8 -20.73 -10.27 -61.17
CA ILE A 8 -21.36 -11.00 -60.05
C ILE A 8 -20.28 -11.48 -59.08
N LEU A 9 -19.15 -11.97 -59.59
CA LEU A 9 -18.02 -12.40 -58.77
C LEU A 9 -17.43 -11.25 -57.94
N ASN A 10 -17.29 -10.07 -58.55
CA ASN A 10 -16.82 -8.86 -57.88
C ASN A 10 -17.81 -8.38 -56.81
N ALA A 11 -19.12 -8.43 -57.08
CA ALA A 11 -20.14 -8.04 -56.10
C ALA A 11 -20.14 -8.95 -54.86
N VAL A 12 -19.96 -10.27 -55.04
CA VAL A 12 -19.86 -11.24 -53.93
C VAL A 12 -18.61 -10.98 -53.09
N LEU A 13 -17.46 -10.70 -53.72
CA LEU A 13 -16.21 -10.41 -53.01
C LEU A 13 -16.31 -9.13 -52.16
N VAL A 14 -16.91 -8.06 -52.71
CA VAL A 14 -17.13 -6.81 -51.96
C VAL A 14 -18.09 -7.02 -50.80
N GLY A 15 -19.21 -7.73 -51.03
CA GLY A 15 -20.18 -8.05 -49.97
C GLY A 15 -19.58 -8.87 -48.83
N ALA A 16 -18.76 -9.88 -49.15
CA ALA A 16 -18.06 -10.69 -48.15
C ALA A 16 -17.05 -9.87 -47.33
N GLY A 17 -16.35 -8.93 -47.96
CA GLY A 17 -15.44 -8.00 -47.27
C GLY A 17 -16.15 -7.07 -46.28
N PHE A 18 -17.33 -6.56 -46.65
CA PHE A 18 -18.15 -5.74 -45.76
C PHE A 18 -18.69 -6.52 -44.56
N VAL A 19 -19.22 -7.72 -44.78
CA VAL A 19 -19.74 -8.57 -43.69
C VAL A 19 -18.63 -9.00 -42.73
N SER A 20 -17.47 -9.38 -43.26
CA SER A 20 -16.29 -9.70 -42.45
C SER A 20 -15.82 -8.50 -41.61
N SER A 21 -15.78 -7.31 -42.20
CA SER A 21 -15.42 -6.07 -41.49
C SER A 21 -16.42 -5.72 -40.39
N LEU A 22 -17.73 -5.84 -40.65
CA LEU A 22 -18.78 -5.62 -39.66
C LEU A 22 -18.71 -6.62 -38.49
N LEU A 23 -18.41 -7.89 -38.77
CA LEU A 23 -18.22 -8.92 -37.74
C LEU A 23 -16.97 -8.66 -36.89
N MET A 24 -15.88 -8.16 -37.49
CA MET A 24 -14.66 -7.77 -36.76
C MET A 24 -14.90 -6.54 -35.87
N ILE A 25 -15.63 -5.54 -36.34
CA ILE A 25 -15.98 -4.34 -35.55
C ILE A 25 -16.83 -4.71 -34.33
N ASN A 26 -17.78 -5.64 -34.47
CA ASN A 26 -18.66 -6.01 -33.36
C ASN A 26 -17.97 -6.94 -32.33
N LYS A 27 -17.03 -7.80 -32.77
CA LYS A 27 -16.20 -8.61 -31.86
C LYS A 27 -15.17 -7.78 -31.07
N ASN A 28 -14.72 -6.65 -31.64
CA ASN A 28 -13.75 -5.75 -31.02
C ASN A 28 -14.39 -4.51 -30.35
N LYS A 29 -15.68 -4.53 -30.02
CA LYS A 29 -16.24 -3.57 -29.07
C LYS A 29 -15.64 -3.83 -27.69
N VAL A 30 -14.46 -3.25 -27.46
CA VAL A 30 -13.88 -3.12 -26.12
C VAL A 30 -14.85 -2.29 -25.31
N ILE A 31 -15.62 -2.95 -24.44
CA ILE A 31 -16.40 -2.25 -23.41
C ILE A 31 -15.36 -1.68 -22.46
N THR A 32 -14.93 -0.44 -22.70
CA THR A 32 -14.11 0.30 -21.76
C THR A 32 -14.98 0.59 -20.54
N LYS A 33 -14.89 -0.28 -19.54
CA LYS A 33 -15.50 -0.06 -18.24
C LYS A 33 -14.89 1.22 -17.69
N LYS A 34 -15.70 2.28 -17.56
CA LYS A 34 -15.24 3.59 -17.08
C LYS A 34 -14.74 3.39 -15.64
N GLN A 35 -13.42 3.33 -15.46
CA GLN A 35 -12.82 3.21 -14.13
C GLN A 35 -13.06 4.52 -13.38
N THR A 36 -13.68 4.43 -12.21
CA THR A 36 -13.84 5.56 -11.31
C THR A 36 -12.52 5.82 -10.59
N ILE A 37 -12.17 7.08 -10.38
CA ILE A 37 -11.00 7.45 -9.56
C ILE A 37 -11.24 6.95 -8.12
N PRO A 38 -10.34 6.13 -7.55
CA PRO A 38 -10.47 5.67 -6.17
C PRO A 38 -10.52 6.83 -5.17
N ALA A 39 -11.19 6.64 -4.03
CA ALA A 39 -11.39 7.70 -3.02
C ALA A 39 -10.07 8.33 -2.54
N PHE A 40 -9.04 7.51 -2.36
CA PHE A 40 -7.68 7.94 -1.98
C PHE A 40 -7.09 8.99 -2.93
N PHE A 41 -7.44 8.95 -4.22
CA PHE A 41 -6.90 9.85 -5.25
C PHE A 41 -7.84 11.02 -5.61
N LYS A 42 -8.87 11.30 -4.80
CA LYS A 42 -9.82 12.40 -5.06
C LYS A 42 -9.32 13.80 -4.63
N GLY A 43 -8.23 13.89 -3.88
CA GLY A 43 -7.58 15.15 -3.50
C GLY A 43 -6.87 15.86 -4.66
N ASN A 44 -6.27 17.02 -4.33
CA ASN A 44 -5.54 17.85 -5.30
C ASN A 44 -4.12 17.32 -5.50
N ALA A 45 -3.78 16.91 -6.72
CA ALA A 45 -2.43 16.50 -7.07
C ALA A 45 -1.49 17.71 -7.33
N PRO A 46 -0.17 17.60 -7.14
CA PRO A 46 0.56 16.40 -6.71
C PRO A 46 0.41 16.10 -5.22
N TYR A 47 0.41 14.82 -4.86
CA TYR A 47 0.43 14.39 -3.46
C TYR A 47 1.87 14.31 -2.94
N ILE A 48 2.10 14.82 -1.74
CA ILE A 48 3.38 14.81 -1.03
C ILE A 48 3.26 13.84 0.14
N PHE A 49 3.99 12.73 0.05
CA PHE A 49 4.06 11.72 1.11
C PHE A 49 5.42 11.75 1.79
N ALA A 50 5.43 11.84 3.13
CA ALA A 50 6.66 11.76 3.90
C ALA A 50 7.13 10.30 4.02
N HIS A 51 8.20 9.94 3.30
CA HIS A 51 8.79 8.60 3.33
C HIS A 51 9.21 8.21 4.75
N ARG A 52 8.60 7.14 5.27
CA ARG A 52 8.70 6.66 6.66
C ARG A 52 8.46 7.74 7.72
N GLY A 53 7.51 8.63 7.46
CA GLY A 53 7.21 9.79 8.29
C GLY A 53 8.24 10.93 8.20
N GLY A 54 9.13 10.93 7.20
CA GLY A 54 10.17 11.95 7.06
C GLY A 54 11.49 11.57 7.73
N MET A 55 11.95 10.33 7.50
CA MET A 55 13.12 9.71 8.13
C MET A 55 14.43 10.50 8.10
N ALA A 56 14.57 11.46 7.18
CA ALA A 56 15.75 12.32 7.10
C ALA A 56 15.79 13.39 8.21
N LEU A 57 14.63 13.73 8.78
CA LEU A 57 14.47 14.86 9.70
C LEU A 57 14.24 14.39 11.14
N ARG A 58 13.65 13.21 11.32
CA ARG A 58 13.30 12.60 12.60
C ARG A 58 13.45 11.08 12.54
N PRO A 59 13.55 10.37 13.68
CA PRO A 59 13.66 8.91 13.71
C PRO A 59 12.51 8.25 12.95
N GLU A 60 12.83 7.45 11.93
CA GLU A 60 11.83 6.85 11.03
C GLU A 60 10.75 6.06 11.77
N GLN A 61 9.52 6.05 11.24
CA GLN A 61 8.41 5.24 11.75
C GLN A 61 8.04 5.51 13.23
N THR A 62 8.45 6.65 13.80
CA THR A 62 8.07 7.08 15.16
C THR A 62 7.03 8.20 15.14
N GLN A 63 6.31 8.38 16.24
CA GLN A 63 5.41 9.51 16.41
C GLN A 63 6.13 10.86 16.19
N LEU A 64 7.39 10.99 16.60
CA LEU A 64 8.20 12.20 16.35
C LEU A 64 8.32 12.54 14.86
N ALA A 65 8.46 11.53 14.00
CA ALA A 65 8.55 11.73 12.56
C ALA A 65 7.20 12.13 11.97
N PHE A 66 6.14 11.39 12.29
CA PHE A 66 4.80 11.68 11.80
C PHE A 66 4.28 13.05 12.26
N ASP A 67 4.47 13.42 13.53
CA ASP A 67 4.10 14.74 14.07
C ASP A 67 4.82 15.85 13.30
N TYR A 68 6.13 15.70 13.06
CA TYR A 68 6.91 16.70 12.34
C TYR A 68 6.53 16.79 10.87
N ALA A 69 6.31 15.65 10.19
CA ALA A 69 5.83 15.62 8.82
C ALA A 69 4.48 16.31 8.67
N LYS A 70 3.53 16.05 9.59
CA LYS A 70 2.24 16.73 9.62
C LYS A 70 2.38 18.24 9.79
N GLN A 71 3.29 18.69 10.66
CA GLN A 71 3.58 20.12 10.84
C GLN A 71 4.13 20.79 9.57
N LEU A 72 4.81 20.04 8.70
CA LEU A 72 5.29 20.53 7.41
C LEU A 72 4.19 20.62 6.34
N GLY A 73 2.97 20.14 6.63
CA GLY A 73 1.82 20.24 5.72
C GLY A 73 1.84 19.25 4.56
N VAL A 74 2.47 18.07 4.74
CA VAL A 74 2.39 16.98 3.75
C VAL A 74 0.95 16.43 3.67
N ASP A 75 0.58 15.83 2.54
CA ASP A 75 -0.75 15.23 2.37
C ASP A 75 -0.88 13.91 3.15
N GLY A 76 0.24 13.22 3.36
CA GLY A 76 0.22 11.91 3.99
C GLY A 76 1.58 11.36 4.37
N PHE A 77 1.55 10.14 4.90
CA PHE A 77 2.74 9.40 5.27
C PHE A 77 2.90 8.19 4.37
N GLU A 78 4.13 7.94 3.94
CA GLU A 78 4.49 6.61 3.48
C GLU A 78 5.09 5.87 4.69
N THR A 79 4.69 4.61 4.84
CA THR A 79 5.05 3.78 6.00
C THR A 79 5.18 2.32 5.60
N ASP A 80 5.83 1.53 6.45
CA ASP A 80 6.02 0.11 6.27
C ASP A 80 5.37 -0.63 7.44
N VAL A 81 4.92 -1.87 7.23
CA VAL A 81 4.46 -2.71 8.34
C VAL A 81 5.04 -4.11 8.33
N ARG A 82 5.13 -4.66 9.55
CA ARG A 82 5.53 -6.04 9.83
C ARG A 82 4.73 -6.65 10.96
N LEU A 83 4.62 -7.97 10.93
CA LEU A 83 3.90 -8.73 11.96
C LEU A 83 4.81 -9.17 13.11
N THR A 84 4.33 -9.00 14.33
CA THR A 84 4.98 -9.49 15.56
C THR A 84 4.66 -10.96 15.83
N LYS A 85 5.33 -11.55 16.83
CA LYS A 85 5.09 -12.92 17.31
C LYS A 85 3.65 -13.16 17.74
N ASP A 86 3.03 -12.16 18.34
CA ASP A 86 1.64 -12.13 18.84
C ASP A 86 0.68 -11.47 17.83
N GLN A 87 1.04 -11.51 16.54
CA GLN A 87 0.19 -11.14 15.40
C GLN A 87 -0.30 -9.69 15.40
N GLN A 88 0.48 -8.77 15.96
CA GLN A 88 0.21 -7.34 15.89
C GLN A 88 0.95 -6.75 14.68
N LEU A 89 0.28 -5.92 13.87
CA LEU A 89 0.95 -5.16 12.82
C LEU A 89 1.62 -3.93 13.42
N ILE A 90 2.95 -3.86 13.32
CA ILE A 90 3.72 -2.70 13.73
C ILE A 90 4.23 -1.90 12.54
N VAL A 91 4.39 -0.61 12.74
CA VAL A 91 4.93 0.35 11.77
C VAL A 91 6.47 0.25 11.82
N PHE A 92 7.05 -0.53 10.90
CA PHE A 92 8.47 -0.88 10.95
C PHE A 92 8.99 -1.42 9.61
N HIS A 93 10.16 -0.96 9.16
CA HIS A 93 10.70 -1.31 7.85
C HIS A 93 11.46 -2.65 7.81
N ASP A 94 12.41 -2.85 8.72
CA ASP A 94 13.37 -3.96 8.66
C ASP A 94 12.80 -5.23 9.27
N ALA A 95 13.21 -6.40 8.78
CA ALA A 95 12.80 -7.68 9.38
C ALA A 95 13.38 -7.89 10.78
N THR A 96 14.40 -7.11 11.16
CA THR A 96 15.05 -7.11 12.47
C THR A 96 15.06 -5.72 13.08
N VAL A 97 15.09 -5.63 14.40
CA VAL A 97 15.01 -4.35 15.12
C VAL A 97 16.35 -3.61 15.25
N ASP A 98 17.45 -4.28 14.90
CA ASP A 98 18.83 -3.87 15.19
C ASP A 98 19.24 -2.51 14.60
N ARG A 99 18.75 -2.15 13.41
CA ARG A 99 19.22 -0.92 12.74
C ARG A 99 18.74 0.36 13.43
N THR A 100 17.51 0.37 13.94
CA THR A 100 16.85 1.59 14.42
C THR A 100 16.64 1.62 15.92
N THR A 101 16.76 0.47 16.60
CA THR A 101 16.46 0.34 18.03
C THR A 101 17.68 -0.01 18.87
N ASN A 102 17.51 -0.01 20.20
CA ASN A 102 18.46 -0.57 21.16
C ASN A 102 18.32 -2.09 21.38
N GLY A 103 17.48 -2.77 20.61
CA GLY A 103 17.25 -4.21 20.68
C GLY A 103 17.93 -4.98 19.56
N SER A 104 17.75 -6.31 19.57
CA SER A 104 18.26 -7.19 18.51
C SER A 104 17.28 -8.29 18.15
N GLY A 105 17.41 -8.80 16.92
CA GLY A 105 16.68 -9.97 16.43
C GLY A 105 15.47 -9.63 15.56
N LYS A 106 14.80 -10.67 15.07
CA LYS A 106 13.67 -10.54 14.14
C LYS A 106 12.46 -9.92 14.83
N VAL A 107 11.75 -9.02 14.15
CA VAL A 107 10.47 -8.47 14.61
C VAL A 107 9.50 -9.59 15.01
N SER A 108 9.40 -10.63 14.18
CA SER A 108 8.49 -11.74 14.43
C SER A 108 8.90 -12.70 15.54
N ALA A 109 10.08 -12.50 16.14
CA ALA A 109 10.50 -13.23 17.33
C ALA A 109 10.06 -12.54 18.63
N HIS A 110 9.57 -11.30 18.56
CA HIS A 110 9.16 -10.49 19.71
C HIS A 110 7.64 -10.26 19.73
N THR A 111 7.07 -10.20 20.93
CA THR A 111 5.71 -9.73 21.15
C THR A 111 5.63 -8.20 21.04
N LEU A 112 4.44 -7.64 20.83
CA LEU A 112 4.24 -6.19 20.83
C LEU A 112 4.72 -5.56 22.14
N ALA A 113 4.42 -6.20 23.27
CA ALA A 113 4.80 -5.70 24.60
C ALA A 113 6.32 -5.64 24.80
N GLU A 114 7.09 -6.54 24.17
CA GLU A 114 8.55 -6.50 24.16
C GLU A 114 9.06 -5.38 23.24
N LEU A 115 8.51 -5.26 22.03
CA LEU A 115 8.89 -4.25 21.05
C LEU A 115 8.59 -2.82 21.54
N LYS A 116 7.50 -2.63 22.27
CA LYS A 116 7.13 -1.34 22.88
C LYS A 116 8.14 -0.81 23.91
N LYS A 117 9.03 -1.67 24.43
CA LYS A 117 10.10 -1.26 25.37
C LYS A 117 11.35 -0.76 24.64
N LEU A 118 11.44 -0.96 23.33
CA LEU A 118 12.58 -0.52 22.54
C LEU A 118 12.49 0.97 22.21
N ASP A 119 13.65 1.60 22.15
CA ASP A 119 13.80 2.99 21.70
C ASP A 119 14.10 3.01 20.20
N ALA A 120 13.10 3.28 19.35
CA ALA A 120 13.27 3.32 17.90
C ALA A 120 14.01 4.57 17.37
N ALA A 121 14.53 5.41 18.25
CA ALA A 121 15.43 6.50 17.91
C ALA A 121 16.89 6.25 18.34
N TYR A 122 17.20 5.08 18.91
CA TYR A 122 18.47 4.86 19.60
C TYR A 122 19.71 5.14 18.73
N HIS A 123 19.62 4.79 17.44
CA HIS A 123 20.68 4.97 16.45
C HIS A 123 20.50 6.21 15.55
N PHE A 124 19.39 6.93 15.66
CA PHE A 124 19.15 8.13 14.84
C PHE A 124 20.14 9.24 15.19
N LYS A 125 20.74 9.84 14.17
CA LYS A 125 21.56 11.04 14.28
C LYS A 125 20.97 12.16 13.44
N ASP A 126 20.92 13.37 14.00
CA ASP A 126 20.50 14.56 13.25
C ASP A 126 21.61 15.07 12.32
N ILE A 127 21.34 16.18 11.62
CA ILE A 127 22.27 16.81 10.68
C ILE A 127 23.59 17.28 11.34
N ASN A 128 23.61 17.43 12.67
CA ASN A 128 24.79 17.80 13.44
C ASN A 128 25.51 16.56 14.02
N GLY A 129 25.04 15.36 13.70
CA GLY A 129 25.58 14.11 14.23
C GLY A 129 25.19 13.80 15.68
N LEU A 130 24.26 14.57 16.25
CA LEU A 130 23.78 14.41 17.63
C LEU A 130 22.65 13.38 17.69
N THR A 131 22.36 12.88 18.90
CA THR A 131 21.30 11.87 19.14
C THR A 131 20.16 12.43 20.01
N PRO A 132 19.52 13.55 19.61
CA PRO A 132 18.66 14.33 20.50
C PRO A 132 17.37 13.61 20.93
N TYR A 133 16.98 12.53 20.24
CA TYR A 133 15.75 11.80 20.48
C TYR A 133 15.95 10.47 21.23
N ARG A 134 17.19 10.10 21.57
CA ARG A 134 17.44 8.85 22.30
C ARG A 134 16.77 8.90 23.68
N GLY A 135 16.00 7.87 24.01
CA GLY A 135 15.23 7.76 25.25
C GLY A 135 14.01 8.68 25.34
N HIS A 136 13.60 9.30 24.24
CA HIS A 136 12.45 10.19 24.22
C HIS A 136 11.12 9.42 24.30
N ALA A 137 10.12 9.94 25.00
CA ALA A 137 8.86 9.21 25.27
C ALA A 137 8.10 8.77 24.00
N HIS A 138 8.23 9.52 22.90
CA HIS A 138 7.55 9.29 21.63
C HIS A 138 8.35 8.43 20.63
N THR A 139 9.34 7.67 21.09
CA THR A 139 10.16 6.78 20.24
C THR A 139 9.75 5.30 20.30
N ALA A 140 8.73 4.99 21.09
CA ALA A 140 8.16 3.64 21.11
C ALA A 140 7.62 3.25 19.73
N ILE A 141 7.85 2.00 19.33
CA ILE A 141 7.33 1.43 18.08
C ILE A 141 5.79 1.54 18.08
N LEU A 142 5.20 2.06 17.00
CA LEU A 142 3.76 2.17 16.84
C LEU A 142 3.16 0.89 16.23
N THR A 143 1.94 0.54 16.62
CA THR A 143 1.10 -0.35 15.82
C THR A 143 0.50 0.40 14.65
N PHE A 144 0.09 -0.34 13.62
CA PHE A 144 -0.60 0.26 12.49
C PHE A 144 -1.97 0.85 12.91
N ASP A 145 -2.67 0.18 13.82
CA ASP A 145 -3.91 0.69 14.42
C ASP A 145 -3.68 2.02 15.17
N GLU A 146 -2.64 2.13 15.99
CA GLU A 146 -2.28 3.36 16.68
C GLU A 146 -1.98 4.49 15.69
N LEU A 147 -1.24 4.21 14.60
CA LEU A 147 -0.99 5.19 13.55
C LEU A 147 -2.30 5.69 12.92
N LEU A 148 -3.22 4.79 12.57
CA LEU A 148 -4.49 5.18 11.97
C LEU A 148 -5.35 6.02 12.92
N LYS A 149 -5.35 5.70 14.23
CA LYS A 149 -6.10 6.44 15.26
C LYS A 149 -5.49 7.80 15.58
N GLN A 150 -4.17 7.90 15.63
CA GLN A 150 -3.46 9.16 15.93
C GLN A 150 -3.57 10.17 14.80
N TYR A 151 -3.66 9.70 13.54
CA TYR A 151 -3.67 10.55 12.36
C TYR A 151 -4.89 10.26 11.46
N PRO A 152 -6.12 10.57 11.93
CA PRO A 152 -7.35 10.25 11.21
C PRO A 152 -7.55 11.10 9.93
N ASP A 153 -6.86 12.23 9.85
CA ASP A 153 -6.94 13.21 8.77
C ASP A 153 -5.84 13.05 7.71
N MET A 154 -4.88 12.14 7.91
CA MET A 154 -3.77 11.94 7.00
C MET A 154 -4.03 10.79 6.02
N TYR A 155 -3.57 10.95 4.78
CA TYR A 155 -3.43 9.83 3.85
C TYR A 155 -2.27 8.93 4.27
N ILE A 156 -2.42 7.63 4.11
CA ILE A 156 -1.39 6.64 4.46
C ILE A 156 -1.13 5.73 3.26
N ASN A 157 0.10 5.75 2.75
CA ASN A 157 0.59 4.71 1.84
C ASN A 157 1.40 3.70 2.65
N VAL A 158 0.90 2.48 2.80
CA VAL A 158 1.51 1.45 3.65
C VAL A 158 2.05 0.29 2.82
N ASP A 159 3.34 0.00 2.95
CA ASP A 159 4.00 -1.17 2.35
C ASP A 159 3.94 -2.39 3.28
N LEU A 160 3.30 -3.47 2.82
CA LEU A 160 3.32 -4.76 3.49
C LEU A 160 4.61 -5.53 3.16
N LYS A 161 5.53 -5.58 4.12
CA LYS A 161 6.90 -6.08 3.92
C LYS A 161 7.08 -7.59 4.06
N ASP A 162 6.21 -8.28 4.79
CA ASP A 162 6.42 -9.70 5.08
C ASP A 162 6.23 -10.54 3.81
N ALA A 163 7.17 -11.44 3.53
CA ALA A 163 7.17 -12.22 2.29
C ALA A 163 6.01 -13.24 2.28
N PRO A 164 5.36 -13.50 1.13
CA PRO A 164 4.22 -14.42 1.03
C PRO A 164 4.46 -15.84 1.56
N GLU A 165 5.73 -16.29 1.53
CA GLU A 165 6.18 -17.62 1.96
C GLU A 165 6.47 -17.71 3.46
N SER A 166 6.52 -16.57 4.15
CA SER A 166 6.66 -16.53 5.61
C SER A 166 5.31 -16.78 6.29
N TYR A 167 5.35 -17.23 7.54
CA TYR A 167 4.14 -17.37 8.35
C TYR A 167 3.43 -16.02 8.48
N GLU A 168 4.20 -14.98 8.79
CA GLU A 168 3.76 -13.61 8.97
C GLU A 168 3.06 -13.10 7.70
N GLY A 169 3.69 -13.26 6.54
CA GLY A 169 3.12 -12.87 5.26
C GLY A 169 1.91 -13.70 4.82
N SER A 170 1.66 -14.87 5.43
CA SER A 170 0.44 -15.65 5.15
C SER A 170 -0.81 -15.08 5.81
N ILE A 171 -0.66 -14.34 6.92
CA ILE A 171 -1.78 -13.80 7.71
C ILE A 171 -1.84 -12.26 7.73
N ALA A 172 -0.73 -11.57 7.53
CA ALA A 172 -0.65 -10.12 7.60
C ALA A 172 -1.62 -9.37 6.65
N PRO A 173 -1.90 -9.82 5.40
CA PRO A 173 -2.90 -9.15 4.55
C PRO A 173 -4.31 -9.13 5.15
N GLN A 174 -4.71 -10.20 5.84
CA GLN A 174 -6.03 -10.27 6.49
C GLN A 174 -6.08 -9.31 7.67
N ILE A 175 -5.06 -9.36 8.54
CA ILE A 175 -4.97 -8.49 9.71
C ILE A 175 -4.94 -7.02 9.28
N MET A 176 -4.24 -6.68 8.19
CA MET A 176 -4.22 -5.34 7.64
C MET A 176 -5.61 -4.90 7.15
N PHE A 177 -6.31 -5.78 6.42
CA PHE A 177 -7.66 -5.49 5.94
C PHE A 177 -8.62 -5.22 7.12
N ASP A 178 -8.60 -6.07 8.14
CA ASP A 178 -9.44 -5.93 9.32
C ASP A 178 -9.11 -4.64 10.08
N THR A 179 -7.82 -4.33 10.27
CA THR A 179 -7.36 -3.09 10.91
C THR A 179 -7.86 -1.84 10.17
N ILE A 180 -7.80 -1.83 8.84
CA ILE A 180 -8.30 -0.71 8.01
C ILE A 180 -9.83 -0.60 8.12
N ALA A 181 -10.54 -1.73 8.11
CA ALA A 181 -11.99 -1.78 8.22
C ALA A 181 -12.49 -1.27 9.58
N GLU A 182 -11.87 -1.73 10.67
CA GLU A 182 -12.17 -1.32 12.05
C GLU A 182 -11.95 0.19 12.25
N ASN A 183 -10.93 0.75 11.60
CA ASN A 183 -10.64 2.18 11.62
C ASN A 183 -11.39 2.99 10.55
N GLN A 184 -12.29 2.36 9.77
CA GLN A 184 -13.04 2.98 8.68
C GLN A 184 -12.15 3.76 7.68
N ALA A 185 -10.96 3.23 7.40
CA ALA A 185 -9.87 3.99 6.77
C ALA A 185 -9.64 3.66 5.27
N PHE A 186 -10.53 2.88 4.63
CA PHE A 186 -10.36 2.44 3.23
C PHE A 186 -10.23 3.59 2.21
N ASP A 187 -10.80 4.76 2.51
CA ASP A 187 -10.75 5.93 1.62
C ASP A 187 -9.43 6.72 1.75
N ARG A 188 -8.64 6.48 2.80
CA ARG A 188 -7.40 7.21 3.09
C ARG A 188 -6.16 6.32 3.25
N VAL A 189 -6.31 5.01 3.11
CA VAL A 189 -5.19 4.06 3.14
C VAL A 189 -5.01 3.42 1.75
N LEU A 190 -3.79 3.55 1.23
CA LEU A 190 -3.30 2.85 0.05
C LEU A 190 -2.37 1.73 0.51
N VAL A 191 -2.71 0.48 0.21
CA VAL A 191 -1.87 -0.68 0.51
C VAL A 191 -0.98 -0.98 -0.69
N THR A 192 0.33 -1.08 -0.43
CA THR A 192 1.35 -1.45 -1.40
C THR A 192 2.17 -2.64 -0.92
N SER A 193 2.88 -3.30 -1.84
CA SER A 193 3.84 -4.36 -1.53
C SER A 193 4.75 -4.59 -2.71
N PHE A 194 6.02 -4.92 -2.43
CA PHE A 194 6.93 -5.47 -3.45
C PHE A 194 6.50 -6.88 -3.91
N TYR A 195 5.66 -7.57 -3.13
CA TYR A 195 5.15 -8.88 -3.46
C TYR A 195 3.75 -8.78 -4.06
N LYS A 196 3.62 -9.02 -5.37
CA LYS A 196 2.32 -9.03 -6.07
C LYS A 196 1.29 -9.91 -5.37
N GLU A 197 1.72 -11.05 -4.83
CA GLU A 197 0.83 -11.97 -4.13
C GLU A 197 0.22 -11.37 -2.87
N GLN A 198 0.93 -10.50 -2.14
CA GLN A 198 0.36 -9.81 -0.99
C GLN A 198 -0.78 -8.88 -1.36
N ILE A 199 -0.64 -8.15 -2.47
CA ILE A 199 -1.73 -7.31 -3.01
C ILE A 199 -2.93 -8.18 -3.40
N VAL A 200 -2.69 -9.33 -4.04
CA VAL A 200 -3.77 -10.26 -4.40
C VAL A 200 -4.47 -10.80 -3.15
N ARG A 201 -3.72 -11.18 -2.10
CA ARG A 201 -4.27 -11.69 -0.83
C ARG A 201 -5.08 -10.62 -0.10
N PHE A 202 -4.57 -9.39 0.00
CA PHE A 202 -5.29 -8.26 0.58
C PHE A 202 -6.60 -7.98 -0.19
N ASN A 203 -6.54 -7.92 -1.52
CA ASN A 203 -7.69 -7.65 -2.37
C ASN A 203 -8.72 -8.80 -2.43
N LYS A 204 -8.37 -10.03 -2.01
CA LYS A 204 -9.37 -11.11 -1.88
C LYS A 204 -10.40 -10.81 -0.79
N ASN A 205 -10.01 -10.06 0.23
CA ASN A 205 -10.88 -9.68 1.35
C ASN A 205 -11.79 -8.49 0.98
N CYS A 206 -11.35 -7.70 0.01
CA CYS A 206 -12.12 -6.66 -0.63
C CYS A 206 -13.26 -7.24 -1.47
N THR A 207 -14.41 -7.53 -0.85
CA THR A 207 -15.65 -7.70 -1.63
C THR A 207 -15.97 -6.40 -2.36
N ARG A 208 -16.64 -6.51 -3.51
CA ARG A 208 -16.90 -5.45 -4.50
C ARG A 208 -17.56 -4.16 -3.96
N ILE A 209 -18.02 -4.17 -2.71
CA ILE A 209 -18.71 -3.07 -2.03
C ILE A 209 -17.75 -2.23 -1.17
N CYS A 210 -16.68 -2.83 -0.60
CA CYS A 210 -15.78 -2.11 0.32
C CYS A 210 -14.56 -1.49 -0.36
N CYS A 211 -14.13 -2.01 -1.52
CA CYS A 211 -12.89 -1.55 -2.14
C CYS A 211 -13.12 -1.19 -3.61
N ASN A 212 -13.11 0.10 -3.93
CA ASN A 212 -13.04 0.62 -5.30
C ASN A 212 -11.63 0.49 -5.92
N TRP A 213 -10.84 -0.49 -5.49
CA TRP A 213 -9.40 -0.61 -5.75
C TRP A 213 -9.03 -1.64 -6.85
N CYS A 214 -9.98 -2.00 -7.74
CA CYS A 214 -9.77 -2.93 -8.87
C CYS A 214 -10.06 -2.29 -10.23
#